data_AF-A0A329UQQ5-F1
#
_entry.id   AF-A0A329UQQ5-F1
#
_cell.length_a   1.000
_cell.length_b   1.000
_cell.length_c   1.000
_cell.angle_alpha   90.00
_cell.angle_beta   90.00
_cell.angle_gamma   90.00
#
_symmetry.space_group_name_H-M   'P 1'
#
loop_
_entity.id
_entity.type
_entity.pdbx_description
1 polymer ?
#
loop_
_entity_poly.entity_id
_entity_poly.type
_entity_poly.pdbx_seq_one_letter_code
_entity_poly.pdbx_strand_id
1 'polypeptide(L)'
;MNLKTFAKAARRSVSRNASKILGGLAITGGITAVYFAVTATPKAMILLDEKKKELGVEKLDVKTIVKTAGPVYIPTAVSMSLSAACTIGAIHVDERRNAALAAACTLAESSLKTYQDKIVETIGKEKEQEIREAVTLDKMAKCPEPTVVPTAKGLKETDISYDQRVKCWESLSGKYIWTTKNALERALNGANKQLLSDLRVTENDLYDYLGMEHNRNGDLLGWDTETTLGIETFYSSKLDEEGMPCLVLDYSTPPKWLGY
;
A
#
# COMPACT_ATOMS: atom_id res chain seq x y z
N MET A 1 32.31 6.54 -28.53
CA MET A 1 31.19 6.11 -27.66
C MET A 1 29.97 5.88 -28.56
N ASN A 2 29.44 4.65 -28.63
CA ASN A 2 28.50 4.25 -29.69
C ASN A 2 27.07 4.69 -29.35
N LEU A 3 26.44 5.51 -30.19
CA LEU A 3 25.10 6.08 -29.96
C LEU A 3 24.04 5.00 -29.66
N LYS A 4 24.20 3.83 -30.26
CA LYS A 4 23.28 2.68 -30.10
C LYS A 4 23.37 2.07 -28.70
N THR A 5 24.55 2.01 -28.09
CA THR A 5 24.71 1.50 -26.72
C THR A 5 24.21 2.50 -25.69
N PHE A 6 24.40 3.80 -25.92
CA PHE A 6 23.82 4.85 -25.08
C PHE A 6 22.28 4.86 -25.15
N ALA A 7 21.69 4.78 -26.35
CA ALA A 7 20.24 4.71 -26.52
C ALA A 7 19.62 3.46 -25.85
N LYS A 8 20.30 2.31 -25.93
CA LYS A 8 19.84 1.07 -25.27
C LYS A 8 19.95 1.16 -23.74
N ALA A 9 21.03 1.75 -23.23
CA ALA A 9 21.22 1.98 -21.79
C ALA A 9 20.22 3.00 -21.25
N ALA A 10 20.00 4.10 -21.95
CA ALA A 10 18.99 5.11 -21.64
C ALA A 10 17.58 4.49 -21.64
N ARG A 11 17.24 3.70 -22.66
CA ARG A 11 15.94 2.99 -22.74
C ARG A 11 15.72 2.06 -21.55
N ARG A 12 16.75 1.33 -21.13
CA ARG A 12 16.66 0.37 -20.00
C ARG A 12 16.58 1.07 -18.65
N SER A 13 17.30 2.18 -18.48
CA SER A 13 17.24 3.02 -17.29
C SER A 13 15.90 3.74 -17.18
N VAL A 14 15.41 4.29 -18.31
CA VAL A 14 14.08 4.87 -18.43
C VAL A 14 13.02 3.81 -18.12
N SER A 15 13.08 2.58 -18.65
CA SER A 15 12.07 1.56 -18.32
C SER A 15 12.04 1.18 -16.83
N ARG A 16 13.18 1.26 -16.12
CA ARG A 16 13.27 0.88 -14.70
C ARG A 16 12.81 1.99 -13.76
N ASN A 17 12.96 3.25 -14.14
CA ASN A 17 12.54 4.41 -13.34
C ASN A 17 11.55 5.31 -14.08
N ALA A 18 10.79 4.75 -15.04
CA ALA A 18 9.96 5.50 -15.99
C ALA A 18 8.99 6.43 -15.27
N SER A 19 8.20 5.93 -14.33
CA SER A 19 7.22 6.76 -13.61
C SER A 19 7.88 7.91 -12.85
N LYS A 20 9.04 7.66 -12.22
CA LYS A 20 9.77 8.70 -11.48
C LYS A 20 10.35 9.78 -12.42
N ILE A 21 10.89 9.36 -13.57
CA ILE A 21 11.45 10.27 -14.57
C ILE A 21 10.32 11.08 -15.24
N LEU A 22 9.24 10.42 -15.64
CA LEU A 22 8.06 11.06 -16.22
C LEU A 22 7.39 12.01 -15.22
N GLY A 23 7.29 11.62 -13.95
CA GLY A 23 6.81 12.49 -12.88
C GLY A 23 7.69 13.72 -12.69
N GLY A 24 9.02 13.56 -12.68
CA GLY A 24 9.95 14.69 -12.61
C GLY A 24 9.87 15.64 -13.81
N LEU A 25 9.72 15.09 -15.02
CA LEU A 25 9.51 15.87 -16.24
C LEU A 25 8.17 16.59 -16.23
N ALA A 26 7.11 15.96 -15.71
CA ALA A 26 5.80 16.59 -15.55
C ALA A 26 5.88 17.78 -14.58
N ILE A 27 6.47 17.61 -13.40
CA ILE A 27 6.62 18.71 -12.43
C ILE A 27 7.41 19.87 -13.03
N THR A 28 8.56 19.58 -13.65
CA THR A 28 9.42 20.60 -14.27
C THR A 28 8.72 21.28 -15.44
N GLY A 29 8.01 20.51 -16.29
CA GLY A 29 7.24 21.01 -17.42
C GLY A 29 6.08 21.91 -16.98
N GLY A 30 5.39 21.53 -15.89
CA GLY A 30 4.34 22.35 -15.28
C GLY A 30 4.86 23.70 -14.77
N ILE A 31 5.97 23.70 -14.02
CA ILE A 31 6.61 24.94 -13.54
C ILE A 31 7.02 25.83 -14.73
N THR A 32 7.59 25.22 -15.77
CA THR A 32 8.00 25.93 -16.99
C THR A 32 6.80 26.54 -17.73
N ALA A 33 5.68 25.81 -17.81
CA ALA A 33 4.44 26.33 -18.39
C ALA A 33 3.91 27.55 -17.63
N VAL A 34 3.95 27.53 -16.30
CA VAL A 34 3.56 28.67 -15.46
C VAL A 34 4.45 29.89 -15.74
N TYR A 35 5.77 29.69 -15.81
CA TYR A 35 6.70 30.77 -16.16
C TYR A 35 6.39 31.39 -17.53
N PHE A 36 6.14 30.56 -18.55
CA PHE A 36 5.76 31.07 -19.87
C PHE A 36 4.41 31.78 -19.87
N ALA A 37 3.43 31.30 -19.11
CA ALA A 37 2.15 32.00 -18.97
C ALA A 37 2.32 33.40 -18.38
N VAL A 38 3.03 33.52 -17.25
CA VAL A 38 3.26 34.79 -16.55
C VAL A 38 4.00 35.80 -17.43
N THR A 39 4.96 35.34 -18.23
CA THR A 39 5.72 36.21 -19.16
C THR A 39 4.98 36.51 -20.47
N ALA A 40 4.05 35.64 -20.89
CA ALA A 40 3.24 35.81 -22.10
C ALA A 40 2.10 36.81 -21.90
N THR A 41 1.45 36.82 -20.73
CA THR A 41 0.31 37.71 -20.45
C THR A 41 0.61 39.20 -20.68
N PRO A 42 1.70 39.80 -20.15
CA PRO A 42 1.99 41.20 -20.41
C PRO A 42 2.29 41.48 -21.89
N LYS A 43 2.99 40.57 -22.59
CA LYS A 43 3.26 40.70 -24.03
C LYS A 43 1.98 40.65 -24.86
N ALA A 44 1.06 39.75 -24.51
CA ALA A 44 -0.24 39.64 -25.15
C ALA A 44 -1.07 40.92 -24.96
N MET A 45 -1.07 41.51 -23.76
CA MET A 45 -1.77 42.76 -23.48
C MET A 45 -1.24 43.92 -24.33
N ILE A 46 0.09 44.06 -24.44
CA ILE A 46 0.72 45.09 -25.27
C ILE A 46 0.31 44.94 -26.75
N LEU A 47 0.42 43.73 -27.30
CA LEU A 47 0.07 43.46 -28.70
C LEU A 47 -1.42 43.71 -29.00
N LEU A 48 -2.29 43.40 -28.05
CA LEU A 48 -3.73 43.67 -28.17
C LEU A 48 -4.03 45.17 -28.14
N ASP A 49 -3.37 45.94 -27.28
CA ASP A 49 -3.57 47.38 -27.21
C ASP A 49 -3.00 48.13 -28.43
N GLU A 50 -1.87 47.68 -28.96
CA GLU A 50 -1.34 48.15 -30.26
C GLU A 50 -2.36 47.90 -31.37
N LYS A 51 -2.95 46.69 -31.42
CA LYS A 51 -3.95 46.37 -32.44
C LYS A 51 -5.25 47.14 -32.30
N LYS A 52 -5.69 47.47 -31.08
CA LYS A 52 -6.85 48.37 -30.86
C LYS A 52 -6.58 49.76 -31.43
N LYS A 53 -5.38 50.30 -31.17
CA LYS A 53 -4.96 51.62 -31.67
C LYS A 53 -4.87 51.66 -33.18
N GLU A 54 -4.33 50.62 -33.82
CA GLU A 54 -4.24 50.54 -35.29
C GLU A 54 -5.61 50.48 -35.98
N LEU A 55 -6.58 49.76 -35.38
CA LEU A 55 -7.91 49.60 -35.95
C LEU A 55 -8.89 50.70 -35.51
N GLY A 56 -8.50 51.57 -34.58
CA GLY A 56 -9.34 52.66 -34.07
C GLY A 56 -10.60 52.19 -33.32
N VAL A 57 -10.59 50.98 -32.76
CA VAL A 57 -11.74 50.37 -32.08
C VAL A 57 -11.44 50.10 -30.61
N GLU A 58 -12.40 50.39 -29.72
CA GLU A 58 -12.27 50.07 -28.29
C GLU A 58 -12.31 48.56 -28.02
N LYS A 59 -13.03 47.79 -28.86
CA LYS A 59 -13.18 46.34 -28.72
C LYS A 59 -12.73 45.62 -29.99
N LEU A 60 -11.81 44.68 -29.82
CA LEU A 60 -11.36 43.75 -30.86
C LEU A 60 -12.33 42.57 -30.97
N ASP A 61 -12.56 42.11 -32.20
CA ASP A 61 -13.24 40.84 -32.44
C ASP A 61 -12.42 39.66 -31.90
N VAL A 62 -13.11 38.61 -31.43
CA VAL A 62 -12.51 37.41 -30.81
C VAL A 62 -11.50 36.76 -31.74
N LYS A 63 -11.79 36.70 -33.04
CA LYS A 63 -10.87 36.12 -34.04
C LYS A 63 -9.57 36.90 -34.13
N THR A 64 -9.63 38.23 -34.02
CA THR A 64 -8.45 39.12 -34.06
C THR A 64 -7.65 39.04 -32.77
N ILE A 65 -8.33 38.90 -31.62
CA ILE A 65 -7.68 38.66 -30.33
C ILE A 65 -6.87 37.36 -30.37
N VAL A 66 -7.49 36.26 -30.82
CA VAL A 66 -6.83 34.95 -30.90
C VAL A 66 -5.66 34.97 -31.88
N LYS A 67 -5.78 35.62 -33.04
CA LYS A 67 -4.68 35.73 -34.01
C LYS A 67 -3.50 36.55 -33.47
N THR A 68 -3.77 37.56 -32.66
CA THR A 68 -2.76 38.51 -32.16
C THR A 68 -2.08 37.99 -30.90
N ALA A 69 -2.85 37.50 -29.93
CA ALA A 69 -2.34 37.03 -28.64
C ALA A 69 -2.05 35.52 -28.61
N GLY A 70 -2.72 34.71 -29.43
CA GLY A 70 -2.57 33.25 -29.46
C GLY A 70 -1.13 32.76 -29.67
N PRO A 71 -0.34 33.34 -30.60
CA PRO A 71 1.04 32.93 -30.81
C PRO A 71 1.93 33.07 -29.55
N VAL A 72 1.64 34.04 -28.69
CA VAL A 72 2.40 34.30 -27.45
C VAL A 72 2.23 33.16 -26.43
N TYR A 73 1.11 32.45 -26.48
CA TYR A 73 0.80 31.34 -25.58
C TYR A 73 1.21 29.95 -26.12
N ILE A 74 1.75 29.86 -27.34
CA ILE A 74 2.19 28.57 -27.90
C ILE A 74 3.19 27.84 -26.98
N PRO A 75 4.25 28.48 -26.43
CA PRO A 75 5.20 27.81 -25.55
C PRO A 75 4.55 27.27 -24.27
N THR A 76 3.58 28.01 -23.71
CA THR A 76 2.78 27.61 -22.56
C THR A 76 1.95 26.37 -22.88
N ALA A 77 1.23 26.37 -24.02
CA ALA A 77 0.38 25.26 -24.43
C ALA A 77 1.18 23.98 -24.73
N VAL A 78 2.36 24.12 -25.35
CA VAL A 78 3.27 22.98 -25.60
C VAL A 78 3.81 22.41 -24.29
N SER A 79 4.26 23.27 -23.38
CA SER A 79 4.81 22.83 -22.08
C SER A 79 3.75 22.15 -21.21
N MET A 80 2.53 22.69 -21.21
CA MET A 80 1.40 22.13 -20.47
C MET A 80 0.95 20.78 -21.05
N SER A 81 0.87 20.65 -22.38
CA SER A 81 0.49 19.38 -23.02
C SER A 81 1.54 18.29 -22.83
N LEU A 82 2.84 18.64 -22.92
CA LEU A 82 3.93 17.73 -22.59
C LEU A 82 3.87 17.27 -21.14
N SER A 83 3.66 18.21 -20.20
CA SER A 83 3.51 17.89 -18.78
C SER A 83 2.35 16.92 -18.54
N ALA A 84 1.19 17.16 -19.14
CA ALA A 84 0.02 16.30 -19.00
C ALA A 84 0.28 14.89 -19.55
N ALA A 85 0.89 14.79 -20.74
CA ALA A 85 1.28 13.52 -21.33
C ALA A 85 2.27 12.74 -20.45
N CYS A 86 3.24 13.44 -19.85
CA CYS A 86 4.18 12.84 -18.90
C CYS A 86 3.47 12.32 -17.63
N THR A 87 2.51 13.07 -17.08
CA THR A 87 1.72 12.61 -15.91
C THR A 87 0.94 11.34 -16.22
N ILE A 88 0.19 11.33 -17.33
CA ILE A 88 -0.62 10.17 -17.75
C ILE A 88 0.29 8.95 -17.97
N GLY A 89 1.43 9.16 -18.63
CA GLY A 89 2.42 8.11 -18.85
C GLY A 89 2.99 7.55 -17.55
N ALA A 90 3.24 8.41 -16.55
CA ALA A 90 3.74 7.97 -15.25
C ALA A 90 2.72 7.08 -14.52
N ILE A 91 1.45 7.49 -14.50
CA ILE A 91 0.35 6.74 -13.89
C ILE A 91 0.22 5.35 -14.52
N HIS A 92 0.21 5.27 -15.86
CA HIS A 92 0.06 4.00 -16.57
C HIS A 92 1.19 3.00 -16.26
N VAL A 93 2.42 3.49 -16.08
CA VAL A 93 3.56 2.63 -15.70
C VAL A 93 3.42 2.13 -14.27
N ASP A 94 2.94 2.97 -13.34
CA ASP A 94 2.72 2.58 -11.95
C ASP A 94 1.57 1.57 -11.82
N GLU A 95 0.45 1.78 -12.52
CA GLU A 95 -0.66 0.82 -12.56
C GLU A 95 -0.20 -0.55 -13.08
N ARG A 96 0.56 -0.59 -14.18
CA ARG A 96 1.07 -1.84 -14.73
C ARG A 96 2.01 -2.57 -13.76
N ARG A 97 2.84 -1.83 -13.01
CA ARG A 97 3.71 -2.41 -11.98
C ARG A 97 2.90 -2.96 -10.82
N ASN A 98 1.91 -2.20 -10.35
CA ASN A 98 1.05 -2.62 -9.26
C ASN A 98 0.24 -3.87 -9.63
N ALA A 99 -0.34 -3.90 -10.83
CA ALA A 99 -1.04 -5.07 -11.36
C ALA A 99 -0.12 -6.30 -11.49
N ALA A 100 1.12 -6.10 -11.93
CA ALA A 100 2.10 -7.18 -12.01
C ALA A 100 2.49 -7.72 -10.63
N LEU A 101 2.64 -6.84 -9.62
CA LEU A 101 2.88 -7.25 -8.23
C LEU A 101 1.69 -8.02 -7.67
N ALA A 102 0.46 -7.52 -7.86
CA ALA A 102 -0.76 -8.21 -7.45
C ALA A 102 -0.84 -9.60 -8.08
N ALA A 103 -0.60 -9.71 -9.40
CA ALA A 103 -0.59 -10.99 -10.10
C ALA A 103 0.51 -11.94 -9.58
N ALA A 104 1.70 -11.43 -9.28
CA ALA A 104 2.77 -12.23 -8.69
C ALA A 104 2.40 -12.74 -7.28
N CYS A 105 1.75 -11.90 -6.46
CA CYS A 105 1.23 -12.30 -5.16
C CYS A 105 0.18 -13.40 -5.31
N THR A 106 -0.79 -13.23 -6.22
CA THR A 106 -1.81 -14.25 -6.49
C THR A 106 -1.20 -15.56 -6.97
N LEU A 107 -0.20 -15.53 -7.85
CA LEU A 107 0.52 -16.72 -8.30
C LEU A 107 1.29 -17.41 -7.17
N ALA A 108 1.94 -16.63 -6.30
CA ALA A 108 2.65 -17.16 -5.14
C ALA A 108 1.69 -17.80 -4.14
N GLU A 109 0.55 -17.15 -3.87
CA GLU A 109 -0.51 -17.66 -3.00
C GLU A 109 -1.09 -18.97 -3.55
N SER A 110 -1.43 -19.01 -4.84
CA SER A 110 -1.95 -20.22 -5.51
C SER A 110 -0.94 -21.37 -5.48
N SER A 111 0.34 -21.08 -5.71
CA SER A 111 1.40 -22.07 -5.63
C SER A 111 1.53 -22.62 -4.21
N LEU A 112 1.55 -21.74 -3.19
CA LEU A 112 1.63 -22.13 -1.79
C LEU A 112 0.45 -23.01 -1.36
N LYS A 113 -0.78 -22.64 -1.74
CA LYS A 113 -1.99 -23.45 -1.48
C LYS A 113 -1.85 -24.84 -2.08
N THR A 114 -1.42 -24.94 -3.35
CA THR A 114 -1.20 -26.23 -4.01
C THR A 114 -0.17 -27.10 -3.26
N TYR A 115 0.90 -26.50 -2.76
CA TYR A 115 1.89 -27.21 -1.92
C TYR A 115 1.27 -27.69 -0.60
N GLN A 116 0.53 -26.83 0.10
CA GLN A 116 -0.14 -27.18 1.36
C GLN A 116 -1.15 -28.32 1.16
N ASP A 117 -1.98 -28.24 0.13
CA ASP A 117 -2.93 -29.30 -0.23
C ASP A 117 -2.21 -30.62 -0.47
N LYS A 118 -1.05 -30.58 -1.16
CA LYS A 118 -0.28 -31.80 -1.41
C LYS A 118 0.36 -32.38 -0.15
N ILE A 119 0.79 -31.53 0.77
CA ILE A 119 1.29 -31.97 2.09
C ILE A 119 0.15 -32.66 2.84
N VAL A 120 -1.03 -32.04 2.92
CA VAL A 120 -2.20 -32.64 3.59
C VAL A 120 -2.57 -33.98 2.96
N GLU A 121 -2.57 -34.10 1.63
CA GLU A 121 -2.86 -35.35 0.92
C GLU A 121 -1.84 -36.46 1.21
N THR A 122 -0.55 -36.12 1.35
CA THR A 122 0.53 -37.11 1.39
C THR A 122 0.90 -37.55 2.81
N ILE A 123 0.94 -36.62 3.76
CA ILE A 123 1.37 -36.88 5.14
C ILE A 123 0.25 -36.68 6.17
N GLY A 124 -0.92 -36.23 5.75
CA GLY A 124 -2.09 -36.03 6.60
C GLY A 124 -2.09 -34.68 7.34
N LYS A 125 -3.25 -34.35 7.93
CA LYS A 125 -3.49 -33.07 8.60
C LYS A 125 -2.60 -32.85 9.84
N GLU A 126 -2.36 -33.89 10.63
CA GLU A 126 -1.57 -33.76 11.86
C GLU A 126 -0.11 -33.38 11.56
N LYS A 127 0.50 -33.98 10.54
CA LYS A 127 1.88 -33.65 10.15
C LYS A 127 1.99 -32.33 9.41
N GLU A 128 0.96 -31.90 8.66
CA GLU A 128 0.92 -30.54 8.13
C GLU A 128 0.90 -29.50 9.25
N GLN A 129 0.11 -29.75 10.30
CA GLN A 129 0.04 -28.87 11.47
C GLN A 129 1.40 -28.78 12.18
N GLU A 130 2.09 -29.90 12.43
CA GLU A 130 3.45 -29.89 13.01
C GLU A 130 4.44 -29.06 12.18
N ILE A 131 4.38 -29.18 10.84
CA ILE A 131 5.24 -28.39 9.94
C ILE A 131 4.88 -26.90 10.03
N ARG A 132 3.59 -26.57 10.03
CA ARG A 132 3.12 -25.19 10.12
C ARG A 132 3.57 -24.56 11.43
N GLU A 133 3.39 -25.25 12.55
CA GLU A 133 3.86 -24.82 13.86
C GLU A 133 5.38 -24.59 13.87
N ALA A 134 6.17 -25.53 13.33
CA ALA A 134 7.62 -25.37 13.24
C ALA A 134 8.05 -24.14 12.42
N VAL A 135 7.39 -23.90 11.27
CA VAL A 135 7.65 -22.71 10.45
C VAL A 135 7.31 -21.42 11.18
N THR A 136 6.21 -21.40 11.93
CA THR A 136 5.81 -20.23 12.71
C THR A 136 6.79 -19.96 13.86
N LEU A 137 7.27 -21.00 14.54
CA LEU A 137 8.31 -20.89 15.57
C LEU A 137 9.64 -20.40 14.98
N ASP A 138 10.00 -20.81 13.77
CA ASP A 138 11.18 -20.31 13.06
C ASP A 138 11.06 -18.82 12.67
N LYS A 139 9.85 -18.35 12.33
CA LYS A 139 9.59 -16.93 12.10
C LYS A 139 9.76 -16.13 13.38
N MET A 140 9.14 -16.60 14.47
CA MET A 140 9.26 -16.00 15.80
C MET A 140 10.73 -15.91 16.25
N ALA A 141 11.52 -16.97 16.04
CA ALA A 141 12.94 -17.00 16.42
C ALA A 141 13.80 -15.94 15.70
N LYS A 142 13.35 -15.46 14.54
CA LYS A 142 14.01 -14.36 13.79
C LYS A 142 13.56 -12.97 14.25
N CYS A 143 12.53 -12.89 15.10
CA CYS A 143 11.99 -11.66 15.65
C CYS A 143 12.45 -11.50 17.11
N PRO A 144 13.49 -10.67 17.37
CA PRO A 144 14.01 -10.50 18.73
C PRO A 144 12.94 -9.91 19.64
N GLU A 145 12.85 -10.44 20.86
CA GLU A 145 11.92 -9.93 21.87
C GLU A 145 12.33 -8.51 22.30
N PRO A 146 11.40 -7.55 22.36
CA PRO A 146 11.71 -6.21 22.85
C PRO A 146 11.95 -6.22 24.37
N THR A 147 12.83 -5.33 24.85
CA THR A 147 13.14 -5.18 26.28
C THR A 147 11.91 -4.90 27.15
N VAL A 148 10.89 -4.24 26.58
CA VAL A 148 9.60 -4.02 27.24
C VAL A 148 8.49 -4.45 26.28
N VAL A 149 7.78 -5.51 26.67
CA VAL A 149 6.60 -5.98 25.93
C VAL A 149 5.39 -5.13 26.34
N PRO A 150 4.68 -4.49 25.39
CA PRO A 150 3.49 -3.70 25.69
C PRO A 150 2.34 -4.58 26.18
N THR A 151 1.47 -4.03 27.03
CA THR A 151 0.23 -4.68 27.44
C THR A 151 -0.90 -4.27 26.50
N ALA A 152 -1.70 -5.23 26.04
CA ALA A 152 -2.85 -4.93 25.20
C ALA A 152 -3.83 -3.98 25.90
N LYS A 153 -4.34 -3.01 25.14
CA LYS A 153 -5.30 -2.01 25.66
C LYS A 153 -6.57 -2.71 26.15
N GLY A 154 -7.10 -2.26 27.29
CA GLY A 154 -8.34 -2.80 27.87
C GLY A 154 -8.16 -4.03 28.76
N LEU A 155 -6.92 -4.51 28.98
CA LEU A 155 -6.62 -5.47 30.04
C LEU A 155 -6.70 -4.81 31.40
N LYS A 156 -7.61 -5.29 32.26
CA LYS A 156 -7.66 -4.88 33.66
C LYS A 156 -6.43 -5.43 34.40
N GLU A 157 -5.81 -4.61 35.25
CA GLU A 157 -4.66 -5.03 36.09
C GLU A 157 -5.05 -6.01 37.20
N THR A 158 -6.32 -5.99 37.61
CA THR A 158 -6.79 -6.65 38.83
C THR A 158 -7.91 -7.67 38.59
N ASP A 159 -8.16 -8.09 37.35
CA ASP A 159 -9.12 -9.18 37.15
C ASP A 159 -8.48 -10.45 37.70
N ILE A 160 -8.98 -10.89 38.86
CA ILE A 160 -8.82 -12.24 39.42
C ILE A 160 -9.63 -13.21 38.55
N SER A 161 -9.39 -13.13 37.25
CA SER A 161 -9.87 -14.07 36.26
C SER A 161 -9.06 -15.34 36.41
N TYR A 162 -9.70 -16.49 36.22
CA TYR A 162 -9.00 -17.77 36.02
C TYR A 162 -8.05 -17.74 34.81
N ASP A 163 -8.11 -16.68 33.99
CA ASP A 163 -7.28 -16.44 32.82
C ASP A 163 -5.98 -15.72 33.20
N GLN A 164 -4.89 -16.47 33.18
CA GLN A 164 -3.55 -15.97 33.48
C GLN A 164 -3.07 -15.05 32.34
N ARG A 165 -2.35 -13.99 32.70
CA ARG A 165 -1.64 -13.19 31.70
C ARG A 165 -0.60 -14.06 31.01
N VAL A 166 -0.62 -14.03 29.69
CA VAL A 166 0.33 -14.75 28.82
C VAL A 166 1.04 -13.75 27.93
N LYS A 167 2.30 -14.03 27.63
CA LYS A 167 3.00 -13.35 26.55
C LYS A 167 2.52 -13.93 25.24
N CYS A 168 2.08 -13.11 24.30
CA CYS A 168 1.66 -13.56 22.99
C CYS A 168 2.52 -12.90 21.91
N TRP A 169 3.09 -13.69 21.02
CA TRP A 169 3.68 -13.22 19.78
C TRP A 169 2.65 -13.36 18.66
N GLU A 170 2.41 -12.27 17.93
CA GLU A 170 1.43 -12.20 16.85
C GLU A 170 2.17 -12.21 15.49
N SER A 171 1.83 -13.18 14.64
CA SER A 171 2.62 -13.51 13.45
C SER A 171 2.56 -12.48 12.31
N LEU A 172 1.48 -11.71 12.16
CA LEU A 172 1.34 -10.74 11.06
C LEU A 172 2.18 -9.49 11.30
N SER A 173 2.12 -8.94 12.50
CA SER A 173 2.93 -7.78 12.91
C SER A 173 4.34 -8.17 13.35
N GLY A 174 4.54 -9.44 13.74
CA GLY A 174 5.77 -9.91 14.38
C GLY A 174 6.01 -9.31 15.76
N LYS A 175 4.98 -8.73 16.41
CA LYS A 175 5.09 -8.04 17.69
C LYS A 175 4.68 -8.94 18.86
N TYR A 176 5.23 -8.63 20.02
CA TYR A 176 4.88 -9.25 21.30
C TYR A 176 3.90 -8.37 22.06
N ILE A 177 2.92 -9.00 22.73
CA ILE A 177 1.96 -8.34 23.62
C ILE A 177 1.73 -9.16 24.89
N TRP A 178 1.52 -8.48 26.01
CA TRP A 178 0.89 -9.11 27.17
C TRP A 178 -0.62 -9.13 26.97
N THR A 179 -1.20 -10.34 27.03
CA THR A 179 -2.63 -10.56 26.83
C THR A 179 -3.13 -11.74 27.66
N THR A 180 -4.36 -12.18 27.42
CA THR A 180 -4.98 -13.35 28.04
C THR A 180 -5.69 -14.16 26.96
N LYS A 181 -5.89 -15.47 27.16
CA LYS A 181 -6.51 -16.30 26.11
C LYS A 181 -7.94 -15.84 25.81
N ASN A 182 -8.72 -15.47 26.83
CA ASN A 182 -10.07 -14.95 26.61
C ASN A 182 -10.08 -13.57 25.95
N ALA A 183 -9.03 -12.74 26.12
CA ALA A 183 -8.94 -11.48 25.40
C ALA A 183 -8.71 -11.73 23.90
N LEU A 184 -7.84 -12.66 23.55
CA LEU A 184 -7.59 -13.07 22.16
C LEU A 184 -8.86 -13.66 21.51
N GLU A 185 -9.53 -14.59 22.18
CA GLU A 185 -10.78 -15.17 21.66
C GLU A 185 -11.89 -14.13 21.52
N ARG A 186 -12.05 -13.21 22.47
CA ARG A 186 -13.00 -12.10 22.35
C ARG A 186 -12.66 -11.17 21.19
N ALA A 187 -11.38 -10.88 20.99
CA ALA A 187 -10.92 -10.03 19.90
C ALA A 187 -11.25 -10.66 18.54
N LEU A 188 -10.92 -11.95 18.36
CA LEU A 188 -11.21 -12.70 17.13
C LEU A 188 -12.73 -12.81 16.88
N ASN A 189 -13.53 -13.05 17.92
CA ASN A 189 -14.98 -13.07 17.79
C ASN A 189 -15.54 -11.69 17.41
N GLY A 190 -14.99 -10.61 17.95
CA GLY A 190 -15.32 -9.23 17.58
C GLY A 190 -15.00 -8.95 16.12
N ALA A 191 -13.77 -9.24 15.68
CA ALA A 191 -13.32 -9.06 14.32
C ALA A 191 -14.14 -9.91 13.32
N ASN A 192 -14.45 -11.17 13.66
CA ASN A 192 -15.31 -12.02 12.83
C ASN A 192 -16.75 -11.49 12.72
N LYS A 193 -17.29 -10.94 13.81
CA LYS A 193 -18.60 -10.29 13.76
C LYS A 193 -18.59 -9.05 12.87
N GLN A 194 -17.53 -8.25 12.92
CA GLN A 194 -17.37 -7.09 12.03
C GLN A 194 -17.22 -7.55 10.58
N LEU A 195 -16.37 -8.54 10.30
CA LEU A 195 -16.21 -9.14 8.97
C LEU A 195 -17.55 -9.55 8.35
N LEU A 196 -18.41 -10.23 9.12
CA LEU A 196 -19.72 -10.66 8.65
C LEU A 196 -20.73 -9.51 8.49
N SER A 197 -20.57 -8.42 9.24
CA SER A 197 -21.48 -7.26 9.20
C SER A 197 -21.10 -6.27 8.10
N ASP A 198 -19.82 -5.92 8.03
CA ASP A 198 -19.27 -4.90 7.13
C ASP A 198 -18.74 -5.51 5.81
N LEU A 199 -18.81 -6.84 5.70
CA LEU A 199 -18.32 -7.68 4.58
C LEU A 199 -16.79 -7.64 4.39
N ARG A 200 -16.09 -6.86 5.22
CA ARG A 200 -14.64 -6.69 5.21
C ARG A 200 -14.13 -6.33 6.62
N VAL A 201 -12.88 -6.67 6.90
CA VAL A 201 -12.17 -6.21 8.10
C VAL A 201 -10.67 -6.09 7.79
N THR A 202 -10.03 -5.02 8.22
CA THR A 202 -8.60 -4.77 8.00
C THR A 202 -7.74 -5.39 9.10
N GLU A 203 -6.43 -5.48 8.87
CA GLU A 203 -5.45 -5.89 9.90
C GLU A 203 -5.47 -4.92 11.10
N ASN A 204 -5.64 -3.61 10.84
CA ASN A 204 -5.73 -2.61 11.92
C ASN A 204 -7.04 -2.71 12.71
N ASP A 205 -8.17 -3.05 12.07
CA ASP A 205 -9.43 -3.33 12.78
C ASP A 205 -9.25 -4.51 13.75
N LEU A 206 -8.57 -5.58 13.30
CA LEU A 206 -8.20 -6.69 14.17
C LEU A 206 -7.30 -6.24 15.32
N TYR A 207 -6.34 -5.34 15.07
CA TYR A 207 -5.47 -4.78 16.11
C TYR A 207 -6.19 -3.91 17.12
N ASP A 208 -7.25 -3.21 16.73
CA ASP A 208 -8.13 -2.52 17.68
C ASP A 208 -8.78 -3.50 18.64
N TYR A 209 -9.27 -4.63 18.14
CA TYR A 209 -9.82 -5.70 18.98
C TYR A 209 -8.77 -6.37 19.87
N LEU A 210 -7.57 -6.62 19.34
CA LEU A 210 -6.46 -7.21 20.09
C LEU A 210 -5.81 -6.23 21.08
N GLY A 211 -6.17 -4.94 21.01
CA GLY A 211 -5.60 -3.89 21.85
C GLY A 211 -4.14 -3.54 21.49
N MET A 212 -3.75 -3.75 20.23
CA MET A 212 -2.42 -3.53 19.69
C MET A 212 -2.29 -2.15 19.04
N GLU A 213 -1.05 -1.75 18.74
CA GLU A 213 -0.81 -0.55 17.92
C GLU A 213 -0.95 -0.85 16.44
N HIS A 214 -1.57 0.07 15.72
CA HIS A 214 -1.73 -0.01 14.27
C HIS A 214 -0.40 -0.10 13.54
N ASN A 215 -0.43 -0.82 12.43
CA ASN A 215 0.64 -0.83 11.44
C ASN A 215 0.30 0.19 10.34
N ARG A 216 1.33 0.86 9.81
CA ARG A 216 1.16 1.86 8.73
C ARG A 216 0.42 1.32 7.51
N ASN A 217 0.60 0.03 7.21
CA ASN A 217 -0.01 -0.65 6.08
C ASN A 217 -1.17 -1.57 6.49
N GLY A 218 -1.58 -1.55 7.76
CA GLY A 218 -2.60 -2.48 8.28
C GLY A 218 -4.00 -2.25 7.70
N ASP A 219 -4.28 -1.08 7.13
CA ASP A 219 -5.55 -0.81 6.45
C ASP A 219 -5.60 -1.39 5.03
N LEU A 220 -4.45 -1.80 4.49
CA LEU A 220 -4.31 -2.29 3.11
C LEU A 220 -4.52 -3.80 2.99
N LEU A 221 -4.30 -4.51 4.09
CA LEU A 221 -4.43 -5.95 4.20
C LEU A 221 -5.62 -6.29 5.11
N GLY A 222 -6.29 -7.39 4.83
CA GLY A 222 -7.36 -7.87 5.68
C GLY A 222 -8.13 -9.04 5.07
N TRP A 223 -9.37 -9.19 5.50
CA TRP A 223 -10.26 -10.28 5.12
C TRP A 223 -11.58 -9.74 4.60
N ASP A 224 -12.18 -10.47 3.67
CA ASP A 224 -13.54 -10.20 3.19
C ASP A 224 -14.35 -11.49 3.06
N THR A 225 -15.67 -11.32 3.04
CA THR A 225 -16.62 -12.42 2.95
C THR A 225 -16.64 -13.09 1.57
N GLU A 226 -16.00 -12.50 0.56
CA GLU A 226 -15.88 -13.12 -0.77
C GLU A 226 -14.88 -14.28 -0.75
N THR A 227 -13.87 -14.21 0.12
CA THR A 227 -12.78 -15.19 0.16
C THR A 227 -12.73 -16.05 1.42
N THR A 228 -13.26 -15.57 2.55
CA THR A 228 -13.36 -16.34 3.77
C THR A 228 -14.62 -16.00 4.56
N LEU A 229 -15.16 -16.96 5.31
CA LEU A 229 -16.27 -16.72 6.23
C LEU A 229 -15.80 -16.36 7.65
N GLY A 230 -14.48 -16.39 7.89
CA GLY A 230 -13.89 -16.06 9.18
C GLY A 230 -12.37 -15.93 9.15
N ILE A 231 -11.86 -15.17 10.10
CA ILE A 231 -10.49 -15.17 10.55
C ILE A 231 -10.32 -16.40 11.44
N GLU A 232 -9.69 -17.43 10.90
CA GLU A 232 -9.36 -18.66 11.61
C GLU A 232 -7.92 -18.56 12.08
N THR A 233 -7.69 -18.90 13.35
CA THR A 233 -6.36 -18.85 13.96
C THR A 233 -6.01 -20.17 14.60
N PHE A 234 -4.72 -20.39 14.79
CA PHE A 234 -4.20 -21.49 15.57
C PHE A 234 -3.17 -20.94 16.56
N TYR A 235 -3.05 -21.66 17.68
CA TYR A 235 -2.13 -21.31 18.74
C TYR A 235 -1.01 -22.34 18.77
N SER A 236 0.22 -21.87 18.76
CA SER A 236 1.37 -22.67 19.19
C SER A 236 1.90 -22.10 20.52
N SER A 237 2.81 -22.82 21.16
CA SER A 237 3.42 -22.38 22.40
C SER A 237 4.90 -22.71 22.42
N LYS A 238 5.70 -21.78 22.91
CA LYS A 238 7.13 -21.98 23.15
C LYS A 238 7.51 -21.39 24.49
N LEU A 239 8.50 -21.97 25.14
CA LEU A 239 9.18 -21.31 26.26
C LEU A 239 10.14 -20.27 25.68
N ASP A 240 10.07 -19.05 26.19
CA ASP A 240 11.09 -18.03 25.89
C ASP A 240 12.44 -18.35 26.57
N GLU A 241 13.43 -17.48 26.37
CA GLU A 241 14.78 -17.65 26.94
C GLU A 241 14.79 -17.69 28.48
N GLU A 242 13.75 -17.16 29.13
CA GLU A 242 13.57 -17.12 30.58
C GLU A 242 12.72 -18.30 31.10
N GLY A 243 12.29 -19.20 30.22
CA GLY A 243 11.45 -20.35 30.56
C GLY A 243 9.98 -20.00 30.79
N MET A 244 9.55 -18.78 30.43
CA MET A 244 8.16 -18.34 30.53
C MET A 244 7.37 -18.76 29.28
N PRO A 245 6.11 -19.21 29.44
CA PRO A 245 5.29 -19.64 28.32
C PRO A 245 4.89 -18.45 27.46
N CYS A 246 5.28 -18.50 26.18
CA CYS A 246 4.85 -17.57 25.14
C CYS A 246 3.89 -18.28 24.18
N LEU A 247 2.68 -17.74 24.09
CA LEU A 247 1.69 -18.11 23.10
C LEU A 247 2.10 -17.52 21.74
N VAL A 248 1.87 -18.28 20.68
CA VAL A 248 2.11 -17.86 19.31
C VAL A 248 0.78 -17.87 18.57
N LEU A 249 0.32 -16.68 18.16
CA LEU A 249 -0.91 -16.48 17.40
C LEU A 249 -0.59 -16.38 15.91
N ASP A 250 -1.10 -17.33 15.14
CA ASP A 250 -0.98 -17.35 13.68
C ASP A 250 -2.32 -17.70 13.02
N TYR A 251 -2.43 -17.39 11.73
CA TYR A 251 -3.70 -17.33 11.00
C TYR A 251 -3.75 -18.46 9.98
N SER A 252 -4.75 -19.31 10.12
CA SER A 252 -5.07 -20.33 9.12
C SER A 252 -5.55 -19.70 7.83
N THR A 253 -6.33 -18.62 7.94
CA THR A 253 -6.76 -17.78 6.82
C THR A 253 -5.88 -16.52 6.76
N PRO A 254 -4.87 -16.45 5.86
CA PRO A 254 -4.01 -15.28 5.77
C PRO A 254 -4.78 -14.06 5.26
N PRO A 255 -4.43 -12.84 5.70
CA PRO A 255 -5.01 -11.63 5.13
C PRO A 255 -4.51 -11.44 3.70
N LYS A 256 -5.34 -10.80 2.87
CA LYS A 256 -5.03 -10.45 1.49
C LYS A 256 -5.08 -8.95 1.29
N TRP A 257 -4.55 -8.51 0.17
CA TRP A 257 -4.70 -7.12 -0.26
C TRP A 257 -6.16 -6.81 -0.56
N LEU A 258 -6.74 -5.83 0.14
CA LEU A 258 -8.15 -5.50 -0.01
C LEU A 258 -8.45 -4.59 -1.22
N GLY A 259 -7.42 -3.94 -1.79
CA GLY A 259 -7.63 -2.98 -2.86
C GLY A 259 -8.33 -1.70 -2.37
N TYR A 260 -8.03 -0.57 -3.00
CA TYR A 260 -8.85 0.63 -2.88
C TYR A 260 -9.89 0.64 -3.99
#